data_AF-A0A421K0I2-F1
#
_entry.id   AF-A0A421K0I2-F1
#
_cell.length_a   1.000
_cell.length_b   1.000
_cell.length_c   1.000
_cell.angle_alpha   90.00
_cell.angle_beta   90.00
_cell.angle_gamma   90.00
#
_symmetry.space_group_name_H-M   'P 1'
#
loop_
_entity.id
_entity.type
_entity.pdbx_description
1 polymer ?
#
loop_
_entity_poly.entity_id
_entity_poly.type
_entity_poly.pdbx_seq_one_letter_code
_entity_poly.pdbx_strand_id
1 'polypeptide(L)'
;MVNQNNYTPEEKAMLVSDYMSSSPVTVQQEDNYDLAFEIMEEKNMHHLPVVDEGNQVVGIVTRRDLQLAARYFKEAPVEISEVMHTPVLTTSAGTSLATAAQQMNDNRIGCLPVLSDDQHVAGMLTETDLFRALTDLLKN
;
A
#
# COMPACT_ATOMS: atom_id res chain seq x y z
N MET A 1 -6.01 2.97 -48.98
CA MET A 1 -6.02 1.88 -47.98
C MET A 1 -4.94 2.21 -46.97
N VAL A 2 -5.32 2.69 -45.80
CA VAL A 2 -4.39 3.11 -44.75
C VAL A 2 -4.11 1.89 -43.89
N ASN A 3 -2.84 1.49 -43.79
CA ASN A 3 -2.42 0.29 -43.07
C ASN A 3 -2.46 0.59 -41.56
N GLN A 4 -3.41 -0.01 -40.82
CA GLN A 4 -3.66 0.23 -39.39
C GLN A 4 -2.98 -0.78 -38.45
N ASN A 5 -1.91 -1.46 -38.88
CA ASN A 5 -1.19 -2.38 -38.00
C ASN A 5 0.30 -2.05 -37.99
N ASN A 6 0.70 -1.16 -37.09
CA ASN A 6 2.07 -1.06 -36.60
C ASN A 6 2.02 -0.83 -35.08
N TYR A 7 1.67 -1.88 -34.33
CA TYR A 7 2.11 -2.02 -32.94
C TYR A 7 3.34 -2.92 -32.95
N THR A 8 4.48 -2.32 -32.60
CA THR A 8 5.81 -2.91 -32.44
C THR A 8 5.90 -3.67 -31.10
N PRO A 9 6.94 -4.52 -30.88
CA PRO A 9 6.90 -5.73 -30.06
C PRO A 9 6.63 -5.44 -28.57
N GLU A 10 5.95 -6.38 -27.91
CA GLU A 10 5.59 -6.41 -26.48
C GLU A 10 6.53 -5.57 -25.60
N GLU A 11 6.14 -4.32 -25.32
CA GLU A 11 6.70 -3.57 -24.20
C GLU A 11 6.44 -4.42 -22.96
N LYS A 12 7.50 -4.89 -22.30
CA LYS A 12 7.37 -5.69 -21.08
C LYS A 12 6.49 -4.90 -20.12
N ALA A 13 5.27 -5.38 -19.89
CA ALA A 13 4.35 -4.74 -18.96
C ALA A 13 5.03 -4.68 -17.59
N MET A 14 5.23 -3.48 -17.06
CA MET A 14 5.73 -3.28 -15.70
C MET A 14 4.59 -3.64 -14.75
N LEU A 15 4.76 -4.71 -13.98
CA LEU A 15 3.73 -5.19 -13.05
C LEU A 15 3.99 -4.69 -11.64
N VAL A 16 2.94 -4.65 -10.83
CA VAL A 16 3.05 -4.36 -9.40
C VAL A 16 4.03 -5.32 -8.72
N SER A 17 4.01 -6.61 -9.09
CA SER A 17 4.94 -7.61 -8.56
C SER A 17 6.42 -7.31 -8.79
N ASP A 18 6.76 -6.56 -9.85
CA ASP A 18 8.14 -6.21 -10.17
C ASP A 18 8.70 -5.13 -9.23
N TYR A 19 7.81 -4.36 -8.58
CA TYR A 19 8.17 -3.17 -7.82
C TYR A 19 7.64 -3.15 -6.39
N MET A 20 6.68 -3.99 -6.01
CA MET A 20 6.18 -4.00 -4.64
C MET A 20 7.23 -4.49 -3.64
N SER A 21 7.15 -4.02 -2.40
CA SER A 21 7.84 -4.66 -1.27
C SER A 21 7.05 -5.90 -0.84
N SER A 22 7.72 -7.05 -0.71
CA SER A 22 7.12 -8.30 -0.25
C SER A 22 7.25 -8.46 1.27
N SER A 23 6.46 -9.37 1.86
CA SER A 23 6.43 -9.65 3.31
C SER A 23 6.03 -8.41 4.15
N PRO A 24 4.83 -7.87 3.92
CA PRO A 24 4.37 -6.67 4.59
C PRO A 24 4.18 -6.94 6.09
N VAL A 25 4.51 -5.93 6.89
CA VAL A 25 4.21 -5.93 8.32
C VAL A 25 2.79 -5.40 8.49
N THR A 26 1.97 -6.13 9.22
CA THR A 26 0.57 -5.78 9.49
C THR A 26 0.36 -5.60 10.99
N VAL A 27 -0.76 -4.97 11.35
CA VAL A 27 -1.28 -4.89 12.72
C VAL A 27 -2.73 -5.37 12.73
N GLN A 28 -3.18 -5.89 13.87
CA GLN A 28 -4.58 -6.24 14.08
C GLN A 28 -5.40 -4.99 14.37
N GLN A 29 -6.68 -4.99 14.02
CA GLN A 29 -7.56 -3.84 14.27
C GLN A 29 -7.78 -3.58 15.78
N GLU A 30 -7.67 -4.61 16.62
CA GLU A 30 -7.77 -4.52 18.08
C GLU A 30 -6.43 -4.20 18.76
N ASP A 31 -5.31 -4.14 18.01
CA ASP A 31 -4.03 -3.75 18.57
C ASP A 31 -4.09 -2.31 19.11
N ASN A 32 -3.33 -2.05 20.17
CA ASN A 32 -3.13 -0.67 20.62
C ASN A 32 -2.26 0.08 19.59
N TYR A 33 -2.68 1.30 19.23
CA TYR A 33 -1.99 2.14 18.27
C TYR A 33 -0.51 2.45 18.61
N ASP A 34 -0.10 2.35 19.88
CA ASP A 34 1.30 2.44 20.33
C ASP A 34 2.18 1.37 19.67
N LEU A 35 1.67 0.14 19.51
CA LEU A 35 2.39 -0.95 18.83
C LEU A 35 2.67 -0.59 17.36
N ALA A 36 1.67 -0.04 16.66
CA ALA A 36 1.84 0.39 15.29
C ALA A 36 2.87 1.53 15.18
N PHE A 37 2.92 2.43 16.17
CA PHE A 37 3.89 3.50 16.23
C PHE A 37 5.31 2.96 16.39
N GLU A 38 5.52 2.02 17.32
CA GLU A 38 6.80 1.34 17.52
C GLU A 38 7.27 0.63 16.24
N ILE A 39 6.40 -0.16 15.62
CA ILE A 39 6.71 -0.86 14.35
C ILE A 39 7.13 0.13 13.27
N MET A 40 6.41 1.25 13.12
CA MET A 40 6.71 2.27 12.12
C MET A 40 8.06 2.94 12.36
N GLU A 41 8.42 3.26 13.61
CA GLU A 41 9.72 3.85 13.94
C GLU A 41 10.87 2.85 13.72
N GLU A 42 10.73 1.62 14.24
CA GLU A 42 11.78 0.60 14.14
C GLU A 42 12.08 0.19 12.69
N LYS A 43 11.03 0.09 11.87
CA LYS A 43 11.14 -0.37 10.48
C LYS A 43 11.19 0.76 9.47
N ASN A 44 11.20 2.01 9.93
CA ASN A 44 11.15 3.21 9.09
C ASN A 44 10.00 3.15 8.05
N MET A 45 8.81 2.77 8.52
CA MET A 45 7.60 2.64 7.72
C MET A 45 6.65 3.82 7.99
N HIS A 46 5.83 4.14 6.99
CA HIS A 46 4.86 5.25 7.09
C HIS A 46 3.40 4.78 7.08
N HIS A 47 3.17 3.54 6.68
CA HIS A 47 1.86 2.94 6.48
C HIS A 47 1.91 1.48 6.94
N LEU A 48 0.86 1.02 7.61
CA LEU A 48 0.68 -0.37 7.99
C LEU A 48 -0.73 -0.82 7.56
N PRO A 49 -0.85 -1.89 6.77
CA PRO A 49 -2.13 -2.56 6.58
C PRO A 49 -2.66 -3.06 7.92
N VAL A 50 -3.97 -2.88 8.10
CA VAL A 50 -4.70 -3.38 9.25
C VAL A 50 -5.47 -4.62 8.82
N VAL A 51 -5.35 -5.68 9.61
CA VAL A 51 -6.04 -6.96 9.38
C VAL A 51 -7.01 -7.28 10.52
N ASP A 52 -7.97 -8.16 10.23
CA ASP A 52 -8.84 -8.77 11.24
C ASP A 52 -8.25 -10.08 11.80
N GLU A 53 -8.98 -10.72 12.73
CA GLU A 53 -8.62 -12.01 13.32
C GLU A 53 -8.38 -13.13 12.28
N GLY A 54 -8.97 -13.02 11.09
CA GLY A 54 -8.78 -13.93 9.95
C GLY A 54 -7.58 -13.58 9.07
N ASN A 55 -6.76 -12.60 9.46
CA ASN A 55 -5.67 -11.99 8.68
C ASN A 55 -6.12 -11.34 7.37
N GLN A 56 -7.39 -11.00 7.23
CA GLN A 56 -7.93 -10.33 6.05
C GLN A 56 -7.77 -8.83 6.20
N VAL A 57 -7.46 -8.14 5.10
CA VAL A 57 -7.25 -6.69 5.14
C VAL A 57 -8.56 -5.95 5.33
N VAL A 58 -8.64 -5.14 6.39
CA VAL A 58 -9.81 -4.33 6.73
C VAL A 58 -9.55 -2.83 6.64
N GLY A 59 -8.29 -2.41 6.70
CA GLY A 59 -7.94 -1.00 6.69
C GLY A 59 -6.46 -0.71 6.52
N ILE A 60 -6.11 0.55 6.72
CA ILE A 60 -4.72 1.02 6.74
C ILE A 60 -4.57 2.13 7.76
N VAL A 61 -3.46 2.15 8.47
CA VAL A 61 -3.12 3.23 9.39
C VAL A 61 -1.81 3.87 8.94
N THR A 62 -1.73 5.20 9.03
CA THR A 62 -0.53 5.95 8.69
C THR A 62 0.11 6.56 9.92
N ARG A 63 1.42 6.85 9.86
CA ARG A 63 2.13 7.55 10.95
C ARG A 63 1.45 8.88 11.31
N ARG A 64 0.85 9.56 10.33
CA ARG A 64 0.11 10.81 10.53
C ARG A 64 -1.15 10.58 11.37
N ASP A 65 -1.88 9.50 11.12
CA ASP A 65 -3.08 9.15 11.89
C ASP A 65 -2.72 8.88 13.35
N LEU A 66 -1.66 8.10 13.58
CA LEU A 66 -1.16 7.81 14.94
C LEU A 66 -0.72 9.09 15.67
N GLN A 67 0.01 9.98 15.00
CA GLN A 67 0.41 11.27 15.57
C GLN A 67 -0.80 12.15 15.92
N LEU A 68 -1.85 12.10 15.10
CA LEU A 68 -3.07 12.83 15.35
C LEU A 68 -3.84 12.23 16.54
N ALA A 69 -3.96 10.91 16.59
CA ALA A 69 -4.58 10.17 17.69
C ALA A 69 -3.90 10.47 19.03
N ALA A 70 -2.56 10.43 19.09
CA ALA A 70 -1.79 10.74 20.31
C ALA A 70 -2.12 12.15 20.87
N ARG A 71 -2.41 13.12 20.00
CA ARG A 71 -2.80 14.48 20.43
C ARG A 71 -4.21 14.54 21.00
N TYR A 72 -5.12 13.69 20.55
CA TYR A 72 -6.51 13.66 21.00
C TYR A 72 -6.71 12.79 22.24
N PHE A 73 -6.13 11.59 22.24
CA PHE A 73 -6.38 10.57 23.26
C PHE A 73 -5.37 10.54 24.41
N LYS A 74 -4.25 11.29 24.29
CA LYS A 74 -3.21 11.38 25.32
C LYS A 74 -2.68 9.99 25.71
N GLU A 75 -2.82 9.59 26.99
CA GLU A 75 -2.33 8.33 27.55
C GLU A 75 -3.40 7.22 27.57
N ALA A 76 -4.59 7.46 27.01
CA ALA A 76 -5.60 6.41 26.94
C ALA A 76 -5.18 5.35 25.89
N PRO A 77 -5.35 4.05 26.16
CA PRO A 77 -5.19 3.04 25.14
C PRO A 77 -6.27 3.23 24.07
N VAL A 78 -5.86 3.23 22.79
CA VAL A 78 -6.75 3.37 21.63
C VAL A 78 -6.46 2.23 20.68
N GLU A 79 -7.52 1.52 20.28
CA GLU A 79 -7.43 0.46 19.28
C GLU A 79 -7.18 1.06 17.89
N ILE A 80 -6.47 0.32 17.04
CA ILE A 80 -6.21 0.72 15.66
C ILE A 80 -7.51 0.96 14.88
N SER A 81 -8.55 0.17 15.15
CA SER A 81 -9.89 0.28 14.56
C SER A 81 -10.49 1.70 14.67
N GLU A 82 -10.19 2.43 15.75
CA GLU A 82 -10.68 3.78 16.02
C GLU A 82 -9.95 4.88 15.22
N VAL A 83 -8.77 4.57 14.67
CA VAL A 83 -7.88 5.55 14.04
C VAL A 83 -7.50 5.20 12.60
N MET A 84 -7.78 3.98 12.14
CA MET A 84 -7.49 3.52 10.78
C MET A 84 -8.41 4.15 9.73
N HIS A 85 -7.95 4.13 8.48
CA HIS A 85 -8.80 4.38 7.32
C HIS A 85 -9.38 3.06 6.80
N THR A 86 -10.70 3.01 6.67
CA THR A 86 -11.44 1.85 6.18
C THR A 86 -12.65 2.26 5.32
N PRO A 87 -12.97 1.57 4.22
CA PRO A 87 -12.20 0.47 3.62
C PRO A 87 -10.91 0.99 2.95
N VAL A 88 -9.85 0.19 2.97
CA VAL A 88 -8.60 0.50 2.25
C VAL A 88 -8.70 0.10 0.78
N LEU A 89 -8.18 0.95 -0.12
CA LEU A 89 -8.02 0.59 -1.52
C LEU A 89 -6.82 -0.33 -1.71
N THR A 90 -7.01 -1.45 -2.40
CA THR A 90 -5.97 -2.46 -2.62
C THR A 90 -5.72 -2.70 -4.11
N THR A 91 -4.68 -3.46 -4.42
CA THR A 91 -4.38 -3.94 -5.77
C THR A 91 -3.87 -5.38 -5.74
N SER A 92 -3.58 -5.95 -6.91
CA SER A 92 -3.04 -7.31 -7.07
C SER A 92 -1.62 -7.28 -7.62
N ALA A 93 -0.86 -8.33 -7.38
CA ALA A 93 0.50 -8.47 -7.89
C ALA A 93 0.57 -8.44 -9.44
N GLY A 94 -0.48 -8.91 -10.12
CA GLY A 94 -0.61 -8.91 -11.57
C GLY A 94 -1.15 -7.61 -12.17
N THR A 95 -1.51 -6.61 -11.36
CA THR A 95 -1.96 -5.31 -11.86
C THR A 95 -0.80 -4.61 -12.57
N SER A 96 -1.09 -3.87 -13.65
CA SER A 96 -0.07 -3.03 -14.30
C SER A 96 0.31 -1.85 -13.39
N LEU A 97 1.59 -1.47 -13.39
CA LEU A 97 2.07 -0.36 -12.57
C LEU A 97 1.39 0.96 -12.95
N ALA A 98 1.10 1.17 -14.23
CA ALA A 98 0.35 2.34 -14.72
C ALA A 98 -1.07 2.39 -14.14
N THR A 99 -1.78 1.25 -14.10
CA THR A 99 -3.09 1.16 -13.47
C THR A 99 -3.01 1.47 -11.98
N ALA A 100 -2.04 0.90 -11.26
CA ALA A 100 -1.86 1.16 -9.84
C ALA A 100 -1.51 2.63 -9.55
N ALA A 101 -0.66 3.25 -10.36
CA ALA A 101 -0.35 4.69 -10.27
C ALA A 101 -1.59 5.56 -10.52
N GLN A 102 -2.43 5.19 -11.50
CA GLN A 102 -3.70 5.88 -11.75
C GLN A 102 -4.64 5.76 -10.54
N GLN A 103 -4.76 4.56 -9.95
CA GLN A 103 -5.54 4.35 -8.72
C GLN A 103 -5.05 5.25 -7.58
N MET A 104 -3.73 5.33 -7.36
CA MET A 104 -3.13 6.22 -6.35
C MET A 104 -3.48 7.68 -6.60
N ASN A 105 -3.33 8.15 -7.84
CA ASN A 105 -3.59 9.54 -8.22
C ASN A 105 -5.08 9.91 -8.10
N ASP A 106 -5.98 9.07 -8.60
CA ASP A 106 -7.43 9.32 -8.58
C ASP A 106 -7.98 9.38 -7.15
N ASN A 107 -7.44 8.55 -6.26
CA ASN A 107 -7.85 8.48 -4.86
C ASN A 107 -7.00 9.35 -3.93
N ARG A 108 -5.96 10.02 -4.45
CA ARG A 108 -5.01 10.86 -3.71
C ARG A 108 -4.36 10.12 -2.53
N ILE A 109 -3.94 8.89 -2.77
CA ILE A 109 -3.27 8.03 -1.80
C ILE A 109 -1.86 7.67 -2.28
N GLY A 110 -0.91 7.57 -1.35
CA GLY A 110 0.50 7.30 -1.67
C GLY A 110 0.91 5.83 -1.58
N CYS A 111 -0.02 4.93 -1.25
CA CYS A 111 0.25 3.50 -1.19
C CYS A 111 -0.98 2.64 -1.44
N LEU A 112 -0.74 1.39 -1.80
CA LEU A 112 -1.73 0.34 -2.01
C LEU A 112 -1.20 -0.94 -1.36
N PRO A 113 -1.92 -1.54 -0.40
CA PRO A 113 -1.72 -2.94 -0.05
C PRO A 113 -1.95 -3.83 -1.27
N VAL A 114 -1.04 -4.77 -1.49
CA VAL A 114 -1.13 -5.75 -2.56
C VAL A 114 -1.64 -7.04 -1.96
N LEU A 115 -2.77 -7.53 -2.47
CA LEU A 115 -3.38 -8.78 -1.99
C LEU A 115 -2.96 -9.96 -2.85
N SER A 116 -2.83 -11.13 -2.21
CA SER A 116 -2.82 -12.42 -2.87
C SER A 116 -4.24 -12.86 -3.25
N ASP A 117 -4.34 -13.96 -4.01
CA ASP A 117 -5.62 -14.50 -4.48
C ASP A 117 -6.56 -14.89 -3.32
N ASP A 118 -6.00 -15.23 -2.16
CA ASP A 118 -6.70 -15.57 -0.92
C ASP A 118 -6.94 -14.36 0.02
N GLN A 119 -6.81 -13.14 -0.51
CA GLN A 119 -7.11 -11.86 0.16
C GLN A 119 -6.21 -11.51 1.37
N HIS A 120 -5.09 -12.21 1.56
CA HIS A 120 -4.05 -11.81 2.50
C HIS A 120 -3.14 -10.72 1.90
N VAL A 121 -2.46 -9.94 2.75
CA VAL A 121 -1.47 -8.96 2.27
C VAL A 121 -0.22 -9.70 1.76
N ALA A 122 0.00 -9.67 0.45
CA ALA A 122 1.20 -10.21 -0.19
C ALA A 122 2.35 -9.19 -0.24
N GLY A 123 2.03 -7.89 -0.23
CA GLY A 123 3.02 -6.82 -0.30
C GLY A 123 2.44 -5.42 -0.15
N MET A 124 3.30 -4.43 -0.33
CA MET A 124 2.96 -3.01 -0.38
C MET A 124 3.55 -2.38 -1.63
N LEU A 125 2.74 -1.59 -2.33
CA LEU A 125 3.21 -0.68 -3.37
C LEU A 125 3.09 0.76 -2.87
N THR A 126 4.15 1.54 -2.99
CA THR A 126 4.20 2.94 -2.55
C THR A 126 4.63 3.87 -3.67
N GLU A 127 4.48 5.18 -3.48
CA GLU A 127 5.04 6.18 -4.38
C GLU A 127 6.55 6.01 -4.61
N THR A 128 7.31 5.55 -3.61
CA THR A 128 8.76 5.32 -3.75
C THR A 128 9.04 4.22 -4.76
N ASP A 129 8.20 3.19 -4.82
CA ASP A 129 8.30 2.12 -5.81
C ASP A 129 7.97 2.64 -7.22
N LEU A 130 6.98 3.54 -7.35
CA LEU A 130 6.68 4.22 -8.61
C LEU A 130 7.82 5.14 -9.08
N PHE A 131 8.47 5.85 -8.15
CA PHE A 131 9.66 6.64 -8.47
C PHE A 131 10.84 5.78 -8.93
N ARG A 132 11.03 4.60 -8.32
CA ARG A 132 12.04 3.63 -8.77
C ARG A 132 11.75 3.17 -10.19
N ALA A 133 10.50 2.78 -10.47
CA ALA A 133 10.07 2.40 -11.81
C ALA A 133 10.29 3.49 -12.86
N LEU A 134 9.94 4.74 -12.54
CA LEU A 134 10.19 5.89 -13.42
C LEU A 134 11.69 6.08 -13.68
N THR A 135 12.51 5.94 -12.62
CA THR A 135 13.97 6.08 -12.73
C THR A 135 14.58 5.01 -13.65
N ASP A 136 14.09 3.77 -13.56
CA ASP A 136 14.54 2.68 -14.44
C ASP A 136 14.16 2.93 -15.90
N LEU A 137 12.97 3.49 -16.13
CA LEU A 137 12.49 3.83 -17.47
C LEU A 137 13.28 4.97 -18.11
N LEU A 138 13.68 5.98 -17.32
CA LEU A 138 14.46 7.15 -17.81
C LEU A 138 15.95 6.85 -18.05
N LYS A 139 16.46 5.72 -17.54
CA LYS A 139 17.86 5.30 -17.72
C LYS A 139 18.08 4.46 -18.99
N ASN A 140 17.00 4.06 -19.64
CA ASN A 140 17.00 3.34 -20.92
C ASN A 140 16.81 4.31 -22.09
#